data_AF-A0A0F0DER9-F1
#
_entry.id   AF-A0A0F0DER9-F1
#
_cell.length_a   1.000
_cell.length_b   1.000
_cell.length_c   1.000
_cell.angle_alpha   90.00
_cell.angle_beta   90.00
_cell.angle_gamma   90.00
#
_symmetry.space_group_name_H-M   'P 1'
#
loop_
_entity.id
_entity.type
_entity.pdbx_description
1 polymer ?
#
loop_
_entity_poly.entity_id
_entity_poly.type
_entity_poly.pdbx_seq_one_letter_code
_entity_poly.pdbx_strand_id
1 'polypeptide(L)'
;MTDDERAIRNVVDTWLAASRNGDLATVLSLMTDDVLFLTPGQAPFGKEAFAKMSEGMKDVHVDGTSDIQEVQVFGDIAYLRNALHIVVTMPDGKVARRSGQTLTILRKEVDGKWRVARDANLVVADSEN
;
A
#
# COMPACT_ATOMS: atom_id res chain seq x y z
N MET A 1 20.79 3.21 -8.01
CA MET A 1 19.70 3.55 -7.09
C MET A 1 20.07 4.81 -6.35
N THR A 2 19.28 5.88 -6.50
CA THR A 2 19.45 7.14 -5.76
C THR A 2 18.97 6.98 -4.31
N ASP A 3 19.27 7.96 -3.45
CA ASP A 3 18.75 7.96 -2.07
C ASP A 3 17.22 8.07 -2.04
N ASP A 4 16.64 8.81 -2.98
CA ASP A 4 15.19 8.90 -3.13
C ASP A 4 14.57 7.58 -3.59
N GLU A 5 15.14 6.92 -4.58
CA GLU A 5 14.67 5.61 -5.01
C GLU A 5 14.74 4.59 -3.86
N ARG A 6 15.81 4.63 -3.07
CA ARG A 6 15.95 3.78 -1.87
C ARG A 6 14.88 4.11 -0.83
N ALA A 7 14.64 5.40 -0.56
CA ALA A 7 13.64 5.83 0.40
C ALA A 7 12.22 5.41 -0.04
N ILE A 8 11.90 5.51 -1.33
CA ILE A 8 10.61 5.05 -1.89
C ILE A 8 10.46 3.53 -1.74
N ARG A 9 11.50 2.74 -2.04
CA ARG A 9 11.46 1.28 -1.82
C ARG A 9 11.25 0.94 -0.34
N ASN A 10 11.91 1.68 0.56
CA ASN A 10 11.70 1.52 2.00
C ASN A 10 10.26 1.88 2.44
N VAL A 11 9.55 2.78 1.74
CA VAL A 11 8.12 3.01 2.01
C VAL A 11 7.31 1.74 1.78
N VAL A 12 7.56 1.00 0.69
CA VAL A 12 6.89 -0.26 0.38
C VAL A 12 7.22 -1.33 1.43
N ASP A 13 8.50 -1.49 1.76
CA ASP A 13 8.95 -2.48 2.76
C ASP A 13 8.33 -2.20 4.14
N THR A 14 8.32 -0.93 4.54
CA THR A 14 7.71 -0.50 5.81
C THR A 14 6.21 -0.71 5.81
N TRP A 15 5.54 -0.44 4.69
CA TRP A 15 4.11 -0.68 4.55
C TRP A 15 3.75 -2.15 4.71
N LEU A 16 4.46 -3.05 4.04
CA LEU A 16 4.23 -4.50 4.14
C LEU A 16 4.51 -5.01 5.56
N ALA A 17 5.63 -4.59 6.16
CA ALA A 17 5.98 -4.98 7.52
C ALA A 17 4.95 -4.48 8.55
N ALA A 18 4.50 -3.23 8.43
CA ALA A 18 3.49 -2.66 9.31
C ALA A 18 2.12 -3.35 9.13
N SER A 19 1.73 -3.65 7.88
CA SER A 19 0.51 -4.40 7.57
C SER A 19 0.53 -5.80 8.20
N ARG A 20 1.65 -6.53 8.08
CA ARG A 20 1.86 -7.85 8.70
C ARG A 20 1.72 -7.82 10.22
N ASN A 21 2.22 -6.75 10.84
CA ASN A 21 2.22 -6.59 12.29
C ASN A 21 0.93 -5.93 12.83
N GLY A 22 -0.03 -5.57 11.97
CA GLY A 22 -1.24 -4.84 12.36
C GLY A 22 -0.96 -3.41 12.86
N ASP A 23 0.20 -2.83 12.51
CA ASP A 23 0.60 -1.49 12.93
C ASP A 23 -0.02 -0.42 12.02
N LEU A 24 -1.30 -0.16 12.26
CA LEU A 24 -2.07 0.84 11.52
C LEU A 24 -1.47 2.25 11.64
N ALA A 25 -0.90 2.60 12.80
CA ALA A 25 -0.31 3.93 13.00
C ALA A 25 0.87 4.17 12.06
N THR A 26 1.75 3.18 11.90
CA THR A 26 2.84 3.26 10.93
C THR A 26 2.31 3.34 9.50
N VAL A 27 1.32 2.51 9.12
CA VAL A 27 0.72 2.55 7.76
C VAL A 27 0.14 3.93 7.46
N LEU A 28 -0.62 4.53 8.38
CA LEU A 28 -1.18 5.88 8.20
C LEU A 28 -0.11 6.98 8.12
N SER A 29 1.05 6.80 8.76
CA SER A 29 2.16 7.76 8.69
C SER A 29 2.84 7.81 7.32
N LEU A 30 2.70 6.75 6.53
CA LEU A 30 3.25 6.62 5.17
C LEU A 30 2.35 7.26 4.10
N MET A 31 1.20 7.83 4.48
CA MET A 31 0.25 8.47 3.56
C MET A 31 0.22 9.97 3.78
N THR A 32 0.09 10.73 2.69
CA THR A 32 -0.25 12.15 2.79
C THR A 32 -1.67 12.31 3.33
N ASP A 33 -1.98 13.47 3.91
CA ASP A 33 -3.32 13.70 4.46
C ASP A 33 -4.38 13.82 3.35
N ASP A 34 -3.98 14.24 2.15
CA ASP A 34 -4.80 14.30 0.94
C ASP A 34 -4.76 13.03 0.09
N VAL A 35 -4.30 11.90 0.64
CA VAL A 35 -4.17 10.65 -0.12
C VAL A 35 -5.50 10.24 -0.75
N LEU A 36 -5.45 9.69 -1.97
CA LEU A 36 -6.61 9.12 -2.65
C LEU A 36 -6.30 7.71 -3.17
N PHE A 37 -7.09 6.75 -2.72
CA PHE A 37 -7.03 5.35 -3.14
C PHE A 37 -8.12 5.04 -4.18
N LEU A 38 -7.73 4.28 -5.19
CA LEU A 38 -8.59 3.73 -6.24
C LEU A 38 -8.48 2.22 -6.20
N THR A 39 -9.61 1.53 -6.02
CA THR A 39 -9.69 0.06 -6.03
C THR A 39 -10.85 -0.40 -6.90
N PRO A 40 -10.78 -1.57 -7.55
CA PRO A 40 -11.86 -2.08 -8.37
C PRO A 40 -13.19 -2.19 -7.61
N GLY A 41 -14.27 -1.67 -8.21
CA GLY A 41 -15.63 -1.81 -7.68
C GLY A 41 -15.99 -0.89 -6.50
N GLN A 42 -15.08 -0.01 -6.06
CA GLN A 42 -15.35 0.95 -4.98
C GLN A 42 -15.13 2.39 -5.48
N ALA A 43 -15.91 3.34 -4.93
CA ALA A 43 -15.64 4.76 -5.13
C ALA A 43 -14.27 5.16 -4.54
N PRO A 44 -13.60 6.18 -5.09
CA PRO A 44 -12.35 6.69 -4.54
C PRO A 44 -12.50 7.10 -3.08
N PHE A 45 -11.48 6.86 -2.26
CA PHE A 45 -11.53 7.12 -0.83
C PHE A 45 -10.20 7.63 -0.27
N GLY A 46 -10.27 8.39 0.82
CA GLY A 46 -9.09 9.00 1.45
C GLY A 46 -8.65 8.33 2.75
N LYS A 47 -7.68 8.96 3.42
CA LYS A 47 -7.01 8.46 4.63
C LYS A 47 -7.96 8.05 5.75
N GLU A 48 -8.97 8.87 6.05
CA GLU A 48 -9.92 8.59 7.14
C GLU A 48 -10.78 7.34 6.85
N ALA A 49 -11.25 7.19 5.61
CA ALA A 49 -12.00 6.01 5.20
C ALA A 49 -11.11 4.76 5.22
N PHE A 50 -9.85 4.88 4.77
CA PHE A 50 -8.86 3.80 4.87
C PHE A 50 -8.69 3.36 6.33
N ALA A 51 -8.47 4.31 7.26
CA ALA A 51 -8.29 4.01 8.68
C ALA A 51 -9.49 3.23 9.27
N LYS A 52 -10.72 3.70 9.02
CA LYS A 52 -11.94 3.02 9.48
C LYS A 52 -12.09 1.61 8.91
N MET A 53 -11.76 1.40 7.65
CA MET A 53 -11.77 0.08 7.02
C MET A 53 -10.73 -0.84 7.66
N SER A 54 -9.52 -0.35 7.94
CA SER A 54 -8.46 -1.12 8.59
C SER A 54 -8.81 -1.50 10.02
N GLU A 55 -9.45 -0.61 10.79
CA GLU A 55 -9.93 -0.91 12.15
C GLU A 55 -10.94 -2.07 12.16
N GLY A 56 -11.81 -2.14 11.14
CA GLY A 56 -12.76 -3.24 10.94
C GLY A 56 -12.11 -4.59 10.59
N MET A 57 -10.82 -4.60 10.22
CA MET A 57 -10.05 -5.79 9.86
C MET A 57 -8.98 -6.16 10.89
N LYS A 58 -9.02 -5.59 12.10
CA LYS A 58 -7.98 -5.79 13.14
C LYS A 58 -7.69 -7.25 13.52
N ASP A 59 -8.69 -8.13 13.40
CA ASP A 59 -8.56 -9.56 13.74
C ASP A 59 -8.13 -10.41 12.51
N VAL A 60 -7.97 -9.78 11.35
CA VAL A 60 -7.54 -10.41 10.10
C VAL A 60 -6.03 -10.24 9.95
N HIS A 61 -5.33 -11.33 9.70
CA HIS A 61 -3.90 -11.28 9.40
C HIS A 61 -3.67 -11.09 7.91
N VAL A 62 -2.90 -10.06 7.54
CA VAL A 62 -2.56 -9.76 6.15
C VAL A 62 -1.05 -9.89 6.00
N ASP A 63 -0.61 -10.81 5.13
CA ASP A 63 0.78 -10.91 4.71
C ASP A 63 0.86 -10.66 3.21
N GLY A 64 2.02 -10.22 2.73
CA GLY A 64 2.22 -10.00 1.31
C GLY A 64 3.66 -9.83 0.90
N THR A 65 3.88 -10.02 -0.40
CA THR A 65 5.14 -9.74 -1.07
C THR A 65 4.94 -8.68 -2.13
N SER A 66 6.00 -7.91 -2.37
CA SER A 66 6.07 -6.92 -3.44
C SER A 66 7.19 -7.25 -4.41
N ASP A 67 6.91 -7.09 -5.69
CA ASP A 67 7.89 -7.02 -6.77
C ASP A 67 7.87 -5.59 -7.35
N ILE A 68 8.80 -4.75 -6.90
CA ILE A 68 8.92 -3.36 -7.36
C ILE A 68 9.56 -3.36 -8.74
N GLN A 69 8.73 -3.12 -9.75
CA GLN A 69 9.09 -3.21 -11.17
C GLN A 69 9.66 -1.91 -11.72
N GLU A 70 9.25 -0.77 -11.16
CA GLU A 70 9.66 0.53 -11.67
C GLU A 70 9.55 1.61 -10.60
N VAL A 71 10.56 2.48 -10.52
CA VAL A 71 10.54 3.71 -9.72
C VAL A 71 11.12 4.81 -10.57
N GLN A 72 10.41 5.94 -10.71
CA GLN A 72 10.90 7.14 -11.37
C GLN A 72 10.66 8.35 -10.49
N VAL A 73 11.69 9.19 -10.31
CA VAL A 73 11.68 10.35 -9.43
C VAL A 73 11.78 11.63 -10.26
N PHE A 74 10.88 12.57 -9.98
CA PHE A 74 10.73 13.87 -10.62
C PHE A 74 10.71 14.97 -9.55
N GLY A 75 11.89 15.31 -9.02
CA GLY A 75 12.01 16.22 -7.88
C GLY A 75 11.33 15.64 -6.64
N ASP A 76 10.30 16.31 -6.15
CA ASP A 76 9.56 15.92 -4.95
C ASP A 76 8.35 15.00 -5.24
N ILE A 77 8.19 14.56 -6.49
CA ILE A 77 7.15 13.60 -6.90
C ILE A 77 7.83 12.36 -7.48
N ALA A 78 7.26 11.19 -7.25
CA ALA A 78 7.70 9.95 -7.89
C ALA A 78 6.51 9.08 -8.26
N TYR A 79 6.68 8.21 -9.25
CA TYR A 79 5.77 7.08 -9.45
C TYR A 79 6.48 5.75 -9.24
N LEU A 80 5.69 4.77 -8.82
CA LEU A 80 6.08 3.41 -8.52
C LEU A 80 5.10 2.46 -9.21
N ARG A 81 5.62 1.48 -9.94
CA ARG A 81 4.86 0.28 -10.34
C ARG A 81 5.34 -0.92 -9.56
N ASN A 82 4.38 -1.69 -9.07
CA ASN A 82 4.62 -2.82 -8.19
C ASN A 82 3.63 -3.94 -8.52
N ALA A 83 4.07 -5.19 -8.40
CA ALA A 83 3.20 -6.35 -8.37
C ALA A 83 3.10 -6.86 -6.94
N LEU A 84 1.87 -7.03 -6.45
CA LEU A 84 1.60 -7.50 -5.10
C LEU A 84 0.98 -8.89 -5.14
N HIS A 85 1.40 -9.72 -4.19
CA HIS A 85 0.75 -10.97 -3.82
C HIS A 85 0.41 -10.92 -2.33
N ILE A 86 -0.88 -10.98 -2.01
CA ILE A 86 -1.41 -10.79 -0.67
C ILE A 86 -2.11 -12.07 -0.21
N VAL A 87 -1.82 -12.49 1.01
CA VAL A 87 -2.46 -13.58 1.71
C VAL A 87 -3.23 -13.00 2.89
N VAL A 88 -4.53 -13.22 2.92
CA VAL A 88 -5.42 -12.77 3.98
C VAL A 88 -5.92 -13.97 4.75
N THR A 89 -5.58 -14.06 6.03
CA THR A 89 -6.01 -15.13 6.93
C THR A 89 -7.05 -14.59 7.92
N MET A 90 -8.26 -15.13 7.84
CA MET A 90 -9.38 -14.77 8.69
C MET A 90 -9.26 -15.41 10.09
N PRO A 91 -9.96 -14.88 11.12
CA PRO A 91 -9.98 -15.47 12.46
C PRO A 91 -10.44 -16.94 12.50
N ASP A 92 -11.30 -17.35 11.56
CA ASP A 92 -11.78 -18.72 11.43
C ASP A 92 -10.80 -19.66 10.70
N GLY A 93 -9.60 -19.16 10.36
CA GLY A 93 -8.55 -19.88 9.66
C GLY A 93 -8.71 -19.94 8.14
N LYS A 94 -9.78 -19.36 7.56
CA LYS A 94 -9.91 -19.29 6.10
C LYS A 94 -8.86 -18.38 5.50
N VAL A 95 -8.30 -18.82 4.39
CA VAL A 95 -7.26 -18.08 3.65
C VAL A 95 -7.82 -17.63 2.31
N ALA A 96 -7.74 -16.32 2.05
CA ALA A 96 -7.98 -15.74 0.74
C ALA A 96 -6.66 -15.24 0.15
N ARG A 97 -6.46 -15.45 -1.15
CA ARG A 97 -5.30 -14.94 -1.88
C ARG A 97 -5.73 -13.91 -2.90
N ARG A 98 -4.90 -12.88 -3.04
CA ARG A 98 -5.15 -11.77 -3.95
C ARG A 98 -3.86 -11.37 -4.62
N SER A 99 -3.91 -11.07 -5.91
CA SER A 99 -2.75 -10.64 -6.66
C SER A 99 -3.12 -9.52 -7.63
N GLY A 100 -2.16 -8.67 -7.97
CA GLY A 100 -2.37 -7.64 -8.99
C GLY A 100 -1.29 -6.59 -9.04
N GLN A 101 -1.50 -5.62 -9.93
CA GLN A 101 -0.59 -4.50 -10.15
C GLN A 101 -1.02 -3.31 -9.30
N THR A 102 -0.07 -2.47 -8.91
CA THR A 102 -0.35 -1.14 -8.38
C THR A 102 0.40 -0.07 -9.16
N LEU A 103 -0.19 1.12 -9.21
CA LEU A 103 0.47 2.35 -9.64
C LEU A 103 0.31 3.38 -8.53
N THR A 104 1.45 3.74 -7.93
CA THR A 104 1.49 4.61 -6.77
C THR A 104 2.24 5.90 -7.13
N ILE A 105 1.65 7.05 -6.81
CA ILE A 105 2.32 8.34 -6.85
C ILE A 105 2.71 8.70 -5.42
N LEU A 106 4.00 8.95 -5.21
CA LEU A 106 4.54 9.40 -3.94
C LEU A 106 4.93 10.88 -4.03
N ARG A 107 4.81 11.57 -2.89
CA ARG A 107 5.28 12.95 -2.72
C ARG A 107 6.25 13.01 -1.55
N LYS A 108 7.38 13.69 -1.74
CA LYS A 108 8.28 14.07 -0.66
C LYS A 108 7.67 15.27 0.06
N GLU A 109 7.35 15.09 1.32
CA GLU A 109 6.78 16.16 2.15
C GLU A 109 7.87 17.08 2.70
N VAL A 110 7.47 18.19 3.32
CA VAL A 110 8.39 19.21 3.88
C VAL A 110 9.37 18.67 4.93
N ASP A 111 9.06 17.52 5.55
CA ASP A 111 9.94 16.82 6.49
C ASP A 111 10.96 15.89 5.80
N GLY A 112 11.02 15.93 4.47
CA GLY A 112 11.92 15.14 3.64
C GLY A 112 11.48 13.68 3.45
N LYS A 113 10.34 13.27 3.99
CA LYS A 113 9.85 11.88 3.88
C LYS A 113 8.94 11.70 2.68
N TRP A 114 9.17 10.62 1.95
CA TRP A 114 8.27 10.16 0.89
C TRP A 114 7.01 9.54 1.49
N ARG A 115 5.85 9.95 0.98
CA ARG A 115 4.54 9.42 1.37
C ARG A 115 3.67 9.15 0.16
N VAL A 116 2.79 8.17 0.28
CA VAL A 116 1.79 7.84 -0.75
C VAL A 116 0.79 8.99 -0.85
N ALA A 117 0.70 9.59 -2.03
CA ALA A 117 -0.25 10.65 -2.34
C ALA A 117 -1.42 10.13 -3.18
N ARG A 118 -1.18 9.27 -4.16
CA ARG A 118 -2.24 8.61 -4.92
C ARG A 118 -1.88 7.15 -5.11
N ASP A 119 -2.87 6.28 -5.07
CA ASP A 119 -2.63 4.86 -5.27
C ASP A 119 -3.79 4.23 -6.04
N ALA A 120 -3.47 3.65 -7.19
CA ALA A 120 -4.36 2.77 -7.92
C ALA A 120 -3.93 1.34 -7.65
N ASN A 121 -4.73 0.64 -6.85
CA ASN A 121 -4.46 -0.73 -6.44
C ASN A 121 -5.43 -1.67 -7.16
N LEU A 122 -4.90 -2.40 -8.14
CA LEU A 122 -5.66 -3.34 -8.97
C LEU A 122 -5.58 -4.77 -8.45
N VAL A 123 -5.18 -4.97 -7.19
CA VAL A 123 -5.16 -6.29 -6.54
C VAL A 123 -6.58 -6.78 -6.37
N VAL A 124 -6.86 -7.94 -6.96
CA VAL A 124 -8.16 -8.62 -6.89
C VAL A 124 -7.98 -10.04 -6.35
N ALA A 125 -9.08 -10.69 -5.98
CA ALA A 125 -9.02 -12.09 -5.61
C ALA A 125 -8.41 -12.92 -6.75
N ASP A 126 -7.52 -13.83 -6.41
CA ASP A 126 -7.01 -14.79 -7.37
C ASP A 126 -8.20 -15.60 -7.91
N SER A 127 -8.23 -15.82 -9.22
CA SER A 127 -9.21 -16.71 -9.84
C SER A 127 -9.11 -18.09 -9.19
N GLU A 128 -10.25 -18.70 -8.83
CA GLU A 128 -10.27 -20.12 -8.55
C GLU A 128 -9.91 -20.86 -9.85
N ASN A 129 -8.77 -21.53 -9.88
CA ASN A 129 -8.41 -22.48 -10.93
C ASN A 129 -9.05 -23.83 -10.66
#